data_AF-A0A1G8KSS3-F1
#
_entry.id   AF-A0A1G8KSS3-F1
#
_cell.length_a   1.000
_cell.length_b   1.000
_cell.length_c   1.000
_cell.angle_alpha   90.00
_cell.angle_beta   90.00
_cell.angle_gamma   90.00
#
_symmetry.space_group_name_H-M   'P 1'
#
loop_
_entity.id
_entity.type
_entity.pdbx_description
1 polymer ?
#
loop_
_entity_poly.entity_id
_entity_poly.type
_entity_poly.pdbx_seq_one_letter_code
_entity_poly.pdbx_strand_id
1 'polypeptide(L)'
;MRRKLAIAAVIAVSIALAIGCVEIDSVRAQNAEEASPIYGVTIPDGYRKWEFIAPALEGDPLNELRAVMGNTVAMDAYRDSTLPFPDGTVLVKLAWKRMQSAEFEPASVPGAATTVQVMVKDSKKYASSGGWVLAGSLMASRPT
;
A
#
# COMPACT_ATOMS: atom_id res chain seq x y z
N MET A 1 -6.87 31.56 -46.51
CA MET A 1 -6.94 30.18 -46.00
C MET A 1 -5.81 29.81 -45.03
N ARG A 2 -4.53 30.10 -45.33
CA ARG A 2 -3.37 29.72 -44.48
C ARG A 2 -3.39 30.24 -43.02
N ARG A 3 -3.89 31.45 -42.77
CA ARG A 3 -4.04 32.00 -41.40
C ARG A 3 -5.12 31.29 -40.56
N LYS A 4 -6.17 30.77 -41.19
CA LYS A 4 -7.25 30.04 -40.48
C LYS A 4 -6.79 28.65 -40.03
N LEU A 5 -5.94 27.98 -40.83
CA LEU A 5 -5.34 26.69 -40.45
C LEU A 5 -4.31 26.83 -39.31
N ALA A 6 -3.50 27.89 -39.31
CA ALA A 6 -2.52 28.14 -38.24
C ALA A 6 -3.18 28.39 -36.88
N ILE A 7 -4.29 29.13 -36.85
CA ILE A 7 -5.05 29.39 -35.62
C ILE A 7 -5.71 28.10 -35.10
N ALA A 8 -6.26 27.27 -36.00
CA ALA A 8 -6.84 25.98 -35.63
C ALA A 8 -5.80 25.01 -35.03
N ALA A 9 -4.58 24.99 -35.56
CA ALA A 9 -3.49 24.17 -35.04
C ALA A 9 -3.00 24.62 -33.65
N VAL A 10 -2.91 25.93 -33.41
CA VAL A 10 -2.54 26.49 -32.08
C VAL A 10 -3.62 26.18 -31.04
N ILE A 11 -4.90 26.29 -31.40
CA ILE A 11 -6.02 25.95 -30.51
C ILE A 11 -6.02 24.45 -30.18
N ALA A 12 -5.79 23.58 -31.16
CA ALA A 12 -5.74 22.13 -30.95
C ALA A 12 -4.59 21.69 -30.00
N VAL A 13 -3.40 22.30 -30.14
CA VAL A 13 -2.26 22.05 -29.23
C VAL A 13 -2.55 22.55 -27.81
N SER A 14 -3.23 23.69 -27.68
CA SER A 14 -3.60 24.28 -26.37
C SER A 14 -4.62 23.42 -25.62
N ILE A 15 -5.58 22.82 -26.33
CA ILE A 15 -6.58 21.92 -25.74
C ILE A 15 -5.92 20.60 -25.29
N ALA A 16 -4.99 20.05 -26.08
CA ALA A 16 -4.26 18.84 -25.71
C ALA A 16 -3.38 19.03 -24.46
N LEU A 17 -2.74 20.21 -24.31
CA LEU A 17 -1.94 20.54 -23.12
C LEU A 17 -2.83 20.69 -21.87
N ALA A 18 -4.00 21.32 -22.01
CA ALA A 18 -4.95 21.50 -20.92
C ALA A 18 -5.54 20.17 -20.43
N ILE A 19 -5.87 19.24 -21.34
CA ILE A 19 -6.36 17.90 -20.96
C ILE A 19 -5.27 17.10 -20.24
N GLY A 20 -4.03 17.14 -20.73
CA GLY A 20 -2.90 16.48 -20.06
C GLY A 20 -2.62 17.01 -18.65
N CYS A 21 -2.79 18.32 -18.41
CA CYS A 21 -2.64 18.89 -17.06
C CYS A 21 -3.77 18.46 -16.11
N VAL A 22 -5.02 18.40 -16.58
CA VAL A 22 -6.17 18.01 -15.75
C VAL A 22 -6.10 16.53 -15.31
N GLU A 23 -5.61 15.64 -16.19
CA GLU A 23 -5.42 14.22 -15.84
C GLU A 23 -4.31 14.03 -14.80
N ILE A 24 -3.20 14.77 -14.90
CA ILE A 24 -2.06 14.67 -13.97
C ILE A 24 -2.44 15.19 -12.57
N ASP A 25 -3.21 16.26 -12.47
CA ASP A 25 -3.62 16.83 -11.19
C ASP A 25 -4.68 15.94 -10.49
N SER A 26 -5.58 15.33 -11.25
CA SER A 26 -6.57 14.37 -10.72
C SER A 26 -5.90 13.13 -10.12
N VAL A 27 -4.91 12.56 -10.81
CA VAL A 27 -4.16 11.39 -10.32
C VAL A 27 -3.34 11.73 -9.07
N ARG A 28 -2.74 12.92 -8.99
CA ARG A 28 -2.00 13.38 -7.80
C ARG A 28 -2.90 13.58 -6.59
N ALA A 29 -4.08 14.16 -6.78
CA ALA A 29 -5.06 14.36 -5.72
C ALA A 29 -5.58 13.02 -5.16
N GLN A 30 -5.86 12.05 -6.03
CA GLN A 30 -6.28 10.70 -5.62
C GLN A 30 -5.20 9.95 -4.82
N ASN A 31 -3.94 10.01 -5.27
CA ASN A 31 -2.83 9.37 -4.56
C ASN A 31 -2.54 10.00 -3.19
N ALA A 32 -2.80 11.29 -3.02
CA ALA A 32 -2.65 11.98 -1.74
C ALA A 32 -3.73 11.57 -0.73
N GLU A 33 -4.93 11.21 -1.20
CA GLU A 33 -6.05 10.77 -0.36
C GLU A 33 -5.88 9.31 0.13
N GLU A 34 -5.25 8.44 -0.66
CA GLU A 34 -4.95 7.04 -0.26
C GLU A 34 -3.66 6.89 0.57
N ALA A 35 -2.89 7.96 0.76
CA ALA A 35 -1.66 7.95 1.55
C ALA A 35 -1.93 8.14 3.04
N SER A 36 -1.13 7.51 3.89
CA SER A 36 -1.24 7.70 5.33
C SER A 36 -1.02 9.18 5.71
N PRO A 37 -1.92 9.79 6.50
CA PRO A 37 -1.95 11.25 6.72
C PRO A 37 -0.65 11.85 7.27
N ILE A 38 0.12 11.06 8.04
CA ILE A 38 1.32 11.54 8.74
C ILE A 38 2.60 11.16 7.98
N TYR A 39 2.62 10.01 7.30
CA TYR A 39 3.85 9.42 6.77
C TYR A 39 3.92 9.34 5.24
N GLY A 40 2.82 9.63 4.55
CA GLY A 40 2.73 9.63 3.08
C GLY A 40 2.96 8.24 2.47
N VAL A 41 2.78 7.17 3.25
CA VAL A 41 2.88 5.78 2.80
C VAL A 41 1.51 5.33 2.33
N THR A 42 1.42 4.86 1.09
CA THR A 42 0.22 4.28 0.49
C THR A 42 0.19 2.76 0.69
N ILE A 43 -0.97 2.14 0.47
CA ILE A 43 -1.03 0.68 0.31
C ILE A 43 -0.36 0.31 -1.03
N PRO A 44 0.68 -0.55 -1.04
CA PRO A 44 1.31 -0.95 -2.29
C PRO A 44 0.35 -1.73 -3.20
N ASP A 45 0.34 -1.40 -4.49
CA ASP A 45 -0.49 -2.13 -5.45
C ASP A 45 -0.10 -3.61 -5.53
N GLY A 46 -1.11 -4.47 -5.65
CA GLY A 46 -0.91 -5.91 -5.80
C GLY A 46 -0.31 -6.62 -4.58
N TYR A 47 -0.18 -5.94 -3.43
CA TYR A 47 0.43 -6.53 -2.22
C TYR A 47 -0.21 -7.85 -1.80
N ARG A 48 -1.50 -8.08 -2.10
CA ARG A 48 -2.20 -9.36 -1.85
C ARG A 48 -1.66 -10.56 -2.63
N LYS A 49 -0.79 -10.33 -3.61
CA LYS A 49 -0.08 -11.38 -4.37
C LYS A 49 1.36 -11.56 -3.90
N TRP A 50 1.81 -10.78 -2.92
CA TRP A 50 3.16 -10.90 -2.38
C TRP A 50 3.31 -12.17 -1.56
N GLU A 51 4.56 -12.58 -1.35
CA GLU A 51 4.87 -13.80 -0.62
C GLU A 51 4.46 -13.67 0.85
N PHE A 52 3.83 -14.72 1.37
CA PHE A 52 3.44 -14.83 2.77
C PHE A 52 4.68 -15.10 3.63
N ILE A 53 4.82 -14.32 4.71
CA ILE A 53 5.94 -14.46 5.65
C ILE A 53 5.51 -15.28 6.87
N ALA A 54 4.51 -14.80 7.61
CA ALA A 54 4.10 -15.42 8.86
C ALA A 54 2.69 -15.03 9.28
N PRO A 55 1.96 -15.95 9.95
CA PRO A 55 0.72 -15.62 10.63
C PRO A 55 1.01 -15.03 12.02
N ALA A 56 0.03 -14.32 12.57
CA ALA A 56 0.01 -13.96 14.00
C ALA A 56 -1.42 -13.98 14.55
N LEU A 57 -1.54 -14.31 15.84
CA LEU A 57 -2.79 -14.27 16.59
C LEU A 57 -2.66 -13.17 17.65
N GLU A 58 -3.53 -12.17 17.58
CA GLU A 58 -3.64 -11.16 18.62
C GLU A 58 -4.77 -11.52 19.58
N GLY A 59 -4.45 -11.51 20.88
CA GLY A 59 -5.43 -11.65 21.95
C GLY A 59 -6.32 -10.42 22.10
N ASP A 60 -7.09 -10.43 23.19
CA ASP A 60 -7.91 -9.27 23.58
C ASP A 60 -7.02 -8.04 23.88
N PRO A 61 -7.52 -6.82 23.62
CA PRO A 61 -8.89 -6.48 23.23
C PRO A 61 -9.15 -6.51 21.70
N LEU A 62 -8.12 -6.70 20.88
CA LEU A 62 -8.29 -6.63 19.43
C LEU A 62 -8.90 -7.90 18.87
N ASN A 63 -8.52 -9.07 19.41
CA ASN A 63 -9.06 -10.37 19.02
C ASN A 63 -8.96 -10.59 17.51
N GLU A 64 -7.74 -10.60 16.98
CA GLU A 64 -7.47 -10.59 15.54
C GLU A 64 -6.62 -11.77 15.08
N LEU A 65 -6.91 -12.23 13.87
CA LEU A 65 -5.99 -13.02 13.06
C LEU A 65 -5.24 -12.07 12.14
N ARG A 66 -3.94 -12.29 11.98
CA ARG A 66 -3.06 -11.44 11.19
C ARG A 66 -2.15 -12.25 10.29
N ALA A 67 -1.76 -11.64 9.18
CA ALA A 67 -0.79 -12.18 8.25
C ALA A 67 0.17 -11.07 7.81
N VAL A 68 1.45 -11.41 7.68
CA VAL A 68 2.48 -10.52 7.13
C VAL A 68 2.85 -11.00 5.74
N MET A 69 2.86 -10.07 4.78
CA MET A 69 3.34 -10.30 3.42
C MET A 69 4.51 -9.38 3.12
N GLY A 70 5.45 -9.86 2.31
CA GLY A 70 6.70 -9.16 1.99
C GLY A 70 6.90 -9.03 0.49
N ASN A 71 7.40 -7.87 0.05
CA ASN A 71 7.88 -7.72 -1.32
C ASN A 71 9.15 -8.57 -1.55
N THR A 72 9.58 -8.70 -2.81
CA THR A 72 10.76 -9.49 -3.17
C THR A 72 12.01 -9.10 -2.37
N VAL A 73 12.23 -7.81 -2.11
CA VAL A 73 13.35 -7.31 -1.29
C VAL A 73 13.29 -7.86 0.14
N ALA A 74 12.10 -7.85 0.77
CA ALA A 74 11.91 -8.43 2.08
C ALA A 74 12.19 -9.94 2.08
N MET A 75 11.69 -10.64 1.07
CA MET A 75 11.84 -12.09 0.96
C MET A 75 13.29 -12.50 0.72
N ASP A 76 14.02 -11.78 -0.13
CA ASP A 76 15.45 -12.00 -0.35
C ASP A 76 16.24 -11.75 0.93
N ALA A 77 15.93 -10.67 1.66
CA ALA A 77 16.56 -10.40 2.94
C ALA A 77 16.29 -11.49 3.98
N TYR A 78 15.07 -12.05 4.03
CA TYR A 78 14.77 -13.21 4.89
C TYR A 78 15.54 -14.46 4.46
N ARG A 79 15.54 -14.78 3.16
CA ARG A 79 16.25 -15.95 2.60
C ARG A 79 17.74 -15.90 2.89
N ASP A 80 18.34 -14.73 2.76
CA ASP A 80 19.79 -14.53 2.90
C ASP A 80 20.20 -14.16 4.34
N SER A 81 19.25 -14.09 5.28
CA SER A 81 19.48 -13.63 6.65
C SER A 81 20.14 -12.24 6.72
N THR A 82 19.78 -11.36 5.79
CA THR A 82 20.37 -10.02 5.67
C THR A 82 19.78 -9.08 6.72
N LEU A 83 20.65 -8.55 7.58
CA LEU A 83 20.33 -7.49 8.52
C LEU A 83 21.40 -6.38 8.48
N PRO A 84 21.00 -5.09 8.62
CA PRO A 84 19.62 -4.61 8.63
C PRO A 84 18.94 -4.85 7.27
N PHE A 85 17.61 -4.90 7.26
CA PHE A 85 16.85 -5.01 6.01
C PHE A 85 17.25 -3.87 5.04
N PRO A 86 17.43 -4.18 3.74
CA PRO A 86 17.76 -3.17 2.73
C PRO A 86 16.65 -2.13 2.56
N ASP A 87 17.02 -0.91 2.17
CA ASP A 87 16.05 0.10 1.74
C ASP A 87 15.21 -0.42 0.56
N GLY A 88 13.93 -0.04 0.54
CA GLY A 88 12.95 -0.61 -0.40
C GLY A 88 12.29 -1.90 0.11
N THR A 89 12.68 -2.42 1.28
CA THR A 89 11.92 -3.45 1.98
C THR A 89 10.53 -2.93 2.34
N VAL A 90 9.49 -3.67 1.99
CA VAL A 90 8.11 -3.37 2.38
C VAL A 90 7.45 -4.60 2.99
N LEU A 91 6.87 -4.41 4.17
CA LEU A 91 6.06 -5.41 4.85
C LEU A 91 4.62 -4.89 4.96
N VAL A 92 3.65 -5.74 4.64
CA VAL A 92 2.23 -5.43 4.81
C VAL A 92 1.61 -6.41 5.79
N LYS A 93 1.11 -5.88 6.90
CA LYS A 93 0.35 -6.63 7.90
C LYS A 93 -1.13 -6.46 7.64
N LEU A 94 -1.78 -7.58 7.34
CA LEU A 94 -3.23 -7.69 7.24
C LEU A 94 -3.81 -8.15 8.57
N ALA A 95 -4.96 -7.62 8.96
CA ALA A 95 -5.68 -8.00 10.17
C ALA A 95 -7.17 -8.19 9.91
N TRP A 96 -7.73 -9.22 10.55
CA TRP A 96 -9.15 -9.56 10.56
C TRP A 96 -9.58 -9.91 11.96
N LYS A 97 -10.86 -9.67 12.30
CA LYS A 97 -11.45 -10.25 13.51
C LYS A 97 -11.34 -11.77 13.47
N ARG A 98 -10.96 -12.38 14.59
CA ARG A 98 -11.02 -13.84 14.74
C ARG A 98 -12.48 -14.26 14.89
N MET A 99 -12.89 -15.27 14.15
CA MET A 99 -14.19 -15.90 14.31
C MET A 99 -14.08 -17.44 14.33
N GLN A 100 -15.06 -18.08 14.95
CA GLN A 100 -15.19 -19.54 14.92
C GLN A 100 -15.56 -20.01 13.51
N SER A 101 -14.94 -21.09 13.02
CA SER A 101 -15.31 -21.68 11.73
C SER A 101 -16.69 -22.33 11.81
N ALA A 102 -17.53 -22.05 10.81
CA ALA A 102 -18.83 -22.70 10.65
C ALA A 102 -18.70 -24.11 10.03
N GLU A 103 -17.59 -24.40 9.37
CA GLU A 103 -17.38 -25.64 8.61
C GLU A 103 -16.48 -26.65 9.34
N PHE A 104 -15.69 -26.18 10.32
CA PHE A 104 -14.78 -27.02 11.08
C PHE A 104 -14.60 -26.52 12.51
N GLU A 105 -15.38 -27.07 13.43
CA GLU A 105 -15.50 -26.63 14.82
C GLU A 105 -14.15 -26.47 15.57
N PRO A 106 -13.11 -27.29 15.35
CA PRO A 106 -11.83 -27.08 16.03
C PRO A 106 -11.03 -25.84 15.55
N ALA A 107 -11.43 -25.17 14.46
CA ALA A 107 -10.66 -24.10 13.85
C ALA A 107 -11.29 -22.71 14.00
N SER A 108 -10.45 -21.70 14.16
CA SER A 108 -10.80 -20.29 13.96
C SER A 108 -10.39 -19.81 12.57
N VAL A 109 -11.16 -18.90 11.98
CA VAL A 109 -10.96 -18.34 10.65
C VAL A 109 -11.03 -16.81 10.66
N PRO A 110 -10.48 -16.14 9.62
CA PRO A 110 -10.64 -14.69 9.46
C PRO A 110 -12.11 -14.30 9.25
N GLY A 111 -12.58 -13.30 10.02
CA GLY A 111 -13.85 -12.63 9.83
C GLY A 111 -13.68 -11.28 9.13
N ALA A 112 -14.36 -10.24 9.64
CA ALA A 112 -14.27 -8.89 9.06
C ALA A 112 -12.83 -8.35 9.08
N ALA A 113 -12.38 -7.81 7.95
CA ALA A 113 -11.09 -7.11 7.88
C ALA A 113 -11.12 -5.87 8.78
N THR A 114 -10.05 -5.65 9.55
CA THR A 114 -9.96 -4.53 10.49
C THR A 114 -8.95 -3.49 10.02
N THR A 115 -7.75 -3.93 9.64
CA THR A 115 -6.63 -3.03 9.39
C THR A 115 -5.69 -3.57 8.31
N VAL A 116 -5.17 -2.68 7.47
CA VAL A 116 -3.92 -2.87 6.74
C VAL A 116 -2.88 -1.93 7.32
N GLN A 117 -1.71 -2.48 7.68
CA GLN A 117 -0.57 -1.70 8.16
C GLN A 117 0.60 -1.94 7.22
N VAL A 118 1.25 -0.86 6.79
CA VAL A 118 2.37 -0.90 5.86
C VAL A 118 3.62 -0.42 6.58
N MET A 119 4.70 -1.18 6.49
CA MET A 119 6.01 -0.81 6.96
C MET A 119 6.97 -0.69 5.80
N VAL A 120 7.70 0.42 5.72
CA VAL A 120 8.67 0.70 4.65
C VAL A 120 10.03 1.00 5.26
N LYS A 121 11.07 0.35 4.71
CA LYS A 121 12.46 0.67 4.99
C LYS A 121 12.97 1.73 4.01
N ASP A 122 13.34 2.88 4.54
CA ASP A 122 14.08 3.93 3.83
C ASP A 122 14.98 4.66 4.84
N SER A 123 16.27 4.34 4.82
CA SER A 123 17.28 4.88 5.73
C SER A 123 17.49 6.38 5.58
N LYS A 124 17.25 6.94 4.39
CA LYS A 124 17.41 8.37 4.12
C LYS A 124 16.20 9.14 4.62
N LYS A 125 14.99 8.67 4.29
CA LYS A 125 13.73 9.33 4.63
C LYS A 125 13.38 9.20 6.11
N TYR A 126 13.71 8.07 6.73
CA TYR A 126 13.34 7.73 8.11
C TYR A 126 14.56 7.55 9.02
N ALA A 127 15.60 8.37 8.83
CA ALA A 127 16.87 8.26 9.56
C ALA A 127 16.69 8.26 11.10
N SER A 128 15.70 9.00 11.62
CA SER A 128 15.44 9.11 13.07
C SER A 128 14.81 7.87 13.72
N SER A 129 14.33 6.90 12.93
CA SER A 129 13.63 5.68 13.42
C SER A 129 14.33 4.39 12.98
N GLY A 130 15.64 4.43 12.77
CA GLY A 130 16.39 3.28 12.22
C GLY A 130 16.07 2.99 10.76
N GLY A 131 15.50 3.98 10.05
CA GLY A 131 15.10 3.87 8.66
C GLY A 131 13.78 3.15 8.43
N TRP A 132 12.92 3.03 9.44
CA TRP A 132 11.59 2.40 9.32
C TRP A 132 10.47 3.40 9.56
N VAL A 133 9.39 3.28 8.80
CA VAL A 133 8.12 3.92 9.12
C VAL A 133 7.00 2.89 9.17
N LEU A 134 6.02 3.12 10.03
CA LEU A 134 4.78 2.37 10.08
C LEU A 134 3.61 3.30 9.76
N ALA A 135 2.83 2.94 8.75
CA ALA A 135 1.57 3.56 8.43
C ALA A 135 0.43 2.65 8.88
N GLY A 136 -0.27 3.07 9.94
CA GLY A 136 -1.42 2.36 10.51
C GLY A 136 -2.76 2.86 9.99
N SER A 137 -3.77 1.98 10.00
CA SER A 137 -5.17 2.25 9.64
C SER A 137 -5.41 2.73 8.22
N LEU A 138 -4.77 2.07 7.25
CA LEU A 138 -5.25 2.17 5.87
C LEU A 138 -6.41 1.17 5.75
N MET A 139 -7.64 1.69 5.65
CA MET A 139 -8.75 0.85 5.22
C MET A 139 -8.49 0.52 3.75
N ALA A 140 -8.27 -0.77 3.44
CA ALA A 140 -8.25 -1.20 2.06
C ALA A 140 -9.65 -0.90 1.49
N SER A 141 -9.77 0.20 0.76
CA SER A 141 -11.00 0.71 0.16
C SER A 141 -11.60 -0.22 -0.91
N ARG A 142 -11.03 -1.42 -1.09
CA ARG A 142 -11.40 -2.35 -2.14
C ARG A 142 -11.51 -3.77 -1.60
N PRO A 143 -12.72 -4.37 -1.57
CA PRO A 143 -12.81 -5.82 -1.59
C PRO A 143 -12.14 -6.30 -2.88
N THR A 144 -11.21 -7.24 -2.76
CA THR A 144 -10.75 -8.05 -3.89
C THR A 144 -11.81 -9.03 -4.30
#